data_AF-A0A0R2JDC3-F1
#
_entry.id   AF-A0A0R2JDC3-F1
#
_cell.length_a   1.000
_cell.length_b   1.000
_cell.length_c   1.000
_cell.angle_alpha   90.00
_cell.angle_beta   90.00
_cell.angle_gamma   90.00
#
_symmetry.space_group_name_H-M   'P 1'
#
loop_
_entity.id
_entity.type
_entity.pdbx_description
1 polymer ?
#
loop_
_entity_poly.entity_id
_entity_poly.type
_entity_poly.pdbx_seq_one_letter_code
_entity_poly.pdbx_strand_id
1 'polypeptide(L)'
;MAKYQINAAHLYADLMNTYGDYGNLVALRYYAQQIGVDFNVDVVSIGDEFHDQKYDFVLFGGGQDYEEQVVAADLPTKSAAIKRYIEADGPFLGVCGGFQLLGEYFLLADGTRVEGISAMRHYTLNQPHNRFTGNIRIQSEETGQIYVGFENHQGRTFIADNERPLGNVLSGNGNNGEDHGEGLIYKNVFGTYFHGPILTRNGNLALRMLAIILKRKYPEIDWKAKLAPVEPESF
;
A
#
# COMPACT_ATOMS: atom_id res chain seq x y z
N MET A 1 11.91 24.77 13.30
CA MET A 1 12.32 23.83 12.24
C MET A 1 12.11 22.43 12.78
N ALA A 2 11.56 21.50 11.99
CA ALA A 2 11.41 20.12 12.44
C ALA A 2 12.78 19.48 12.65
N LYS A 3 12.87 18.56 13.61
CA LYS A 3 14.13 17.87 13.95
C LYS A 3 14.39 16.66 13.03
N TYR A 4 13.34 16.16 12.40
CA TYR A 4 13.36 14.94 11.59
C TYR A 4 12.52 15.15 10.34
N GLN A 5 12.84 14.42 9.27
CA GLN A 5 12.12 14.48 8.00
C GLN A 5 11.90 13.09 7.41
N ILE A 6 10.79 12.91 6.70
CA ILE A 6 10.43 11.77 5.87
C ILE A 6 10.24 12.27 4.44
N ASN A 7 10.83 11.58 3.46
CA ASN A 7 10.61 11.78 2.04
C ASN A 7 9.83 10.58 1.50
N ALA A 8 8.62 10.81 1.01
CA ALA A 8 7.80 9.78 0.40
C ALA A 8 7.78 9.92 -1.13
N ALA A 9 7.79 8.80 -1.84
CA ALA A 9 7.44 8.77 -3.25
C ALA A 9 5.95 8.42 -3.41
N HIS A 10 5.25 9.18 -4.23
CA HIS A 10 3.93 8.83 -4.72
C HIS A 10 4.08 8.37 -6.18
N LEU A 11 4.10 7.06 -6.38
CA LEU A 11 4.27 6.46 -7.70
C LEU A 11 3.04 6.74 -8.56
N TYR A 12 3.25 7.36 -9.72
CA TYR A 12 2.24 7.64 -10.73
C TYR A 12 1.02 8.42 -10.20
N ALA A 13 1.24 9.38 -9.30
CA ALA A 13 0.17 10.16 -8.64
C ALA A 13 -0.83 10.85 -9.59
N ASP A 14 -0.40 11.13 -10.81
CA ASP A 14 -1.18 11.74 -11.89
C ASP A 14 -2.10 10.74 -12.61
N LEU A 15 -1.80 9.43 -12.53
CA LEU A 15 -2.55 8.34 -13.19
C LEU A 15 -3.27 7.43 -12.19
N MET A 16 -2.63 7.17 -11.05
CA MET A 16 -3.05 6.21 -10.02
C MET A 16 -3.63 6.95 -8.81
N ASN A 17 -4.68 7.73 -9.07
CA ASN A 17 -5.30 8.65 -8.12
C ASN A 17 -6.80 8.42 -7.92
N THR A 18 -7.30 7.25 -8.32
CA THR A 18 -8.70 6.90 -8.08
C THR A 18 -8.92 6.62 -6.59
N TYR A 19 -10.19 6.70 -6.16
CA TYR A 19 -10.61 6.36 -4.79
C TYR A 19 -9.98 7.14 -3.63
N GLY A 20 -9.24 8.21 -3.92
CA GLY A 20 -8.70 9.14 -2.92
C GLY A 20 -7.45 8.64 -2.21
N ASP A 21 -6.70 7.70 -2.76
CA ASP A 21 -5.54 7.05 -2.09
C ASP A 21 -4.44 8.01 -1.64
N TYR A 22 -4.35 9.21 -2.23
CA TYR A 22 -3.51 10.31 -1.73
C TYR A 22 -3.78 10.63 -0.24
N GLY A 23 -5.00 10.39 0.26
CA GLY A 23 -5.34 10.55 1.66
C GLY A 23 -4.48 9.70 2.60
N ASN A 24 -3.88 8.60 2.14
CA ASN A 24 -2.91 7.83 2.93
C ASN A 24 -1.66 8.65 3.27
N LEU A 25 -1.15 9.44 2.32
CA LEU A 25 -0.02 10.36 2.56
C LEU A 25 -0.42 11.51 3.48
N VAL A 26 -1.66 12.00 3.36
CA VAL A 26 -2.22 13.03 4.25
C VAL A 26 -2.28 12.51 5.69
N ALA A 27 -2.77 11.29 5.91
CA ALA A 27 -2.82 10.67 7.24
C ALA A 27 -1.42 10.52 7.85
N LEU A 28 -0.44 10.00 7.08
CA LEU A 28 0.93 9.88 7.56
C LEU A 28 1.56 11.23 7.90
N ARG A 29 1.36 12.25 7.06
CA ARG A 29 1.80 13.63 7.33
C ARG A 29 1.18 14.18 8.60
N TYR A 30 -0.12 13.97 8.80
CA TYR A 30 -0.83 14.43 10.00
C TYR A 30 -0.20 13.87 11.27
N TYR A 31 -0.03 12.54 11.36
CA TYR A 31 0.59 11.92 12.53
C TYR A 31 2.07 12.29 12.70
N ALA A 32 2.83 12.39 11.60
CA ALA A 32 4.24 12.81 11.63
C ALA A 32 4.40 14.23 12.22
N GLN A 33 3.53 15.17 11.84
CA GLN A 33 3.58 16.54 12.33
C GLN A 33 3.32 16.67 13.83
N GLN A 34 2.46 15.82 14.41
CA GLN A 34 2.19 15.82 15.85
C GLN A 34 3.44 15.50 16.70
N ILE A 35 4.41 14.78 16.13
CA ILE A 35 5.67 14.43 16.80
C ILE A 35 6.86 15.24 16.26
N GLY A 36 6.60 16.33 15.53
CA GLY A 36 7.61 17.26 15.03
C GLY A 36 8.49 16.68 13.92
N VAL A 37 7.92 15.84 13.06
CA VAL A 37 8.56 15.26 11.87
C VAL A 37 7.96 15.90 10.61
N ASP A 38 8.80 16.44 9.73
CA ASP A 38 8.37 16.94 8.42
C ASP A 38 8.13 15.78 7.45
N PHE A 39 7.11 15.91 6.59
CA PHE A 39 6.70 14.86 5.65
C PHE A 39 6.57 15.42 4.23
N ASN A 40 7.62 15.20 3.43
CA ASN A 40 7.75 15.63 2.05
C ASN A 40 7.26 14.53 1.10
N VAL A 41 6.62 14.91 0.00
CA VAL A 41 6.12 13.98 -1.00
C VAL A 41 6.60 14.43 -2.37
N ASP A 42 7.27 13.53 -3.07
CA ASP A 42 7.57 13.69 -4.49
C ASP A 42 6.66 12.79 -5.31
N VAL A 43 6.23 13.28 -6.47
CA VAL A 43 5.59 12.44 -7.49
C VAL A 43 6.70 11.83 -8.35
N VAL A 44 6.60 10.53 -8.63
CA VAL A 44 7.49 9.81 -9.55
C VAL A 44 6.59 9.11 -10.56
N SER A 45 6.54 9.61 -11.79
CA SER A 45 5.59 9.15 -12.81
C SER A 45 6.28 8.66 -14.09
N ILE A 46 5.57 8.64 -15.21
CA ILE A 46 6.00 8.19 -16.52
C ILE A 46 7.26 8.95 -16.93
N GLY A 47 8.29 8.21 -17.34
CA GLY A 47 9.58 8.78 -17.75
C GLY A 47 10.51 9.21 -16.60
N ASP A 48 10.04 9.29 -15.36
CA ASP A 48 10.88 9.56 -14.20
C ASP A 48 11.68 8.33 -13.75
N GLU A 49 12.82 8.53 -13.10
CA GLU A 49 13.55 7.47 -12.42
C GLU A 49 13.09 7.31 -10.96
N PHE A 50 13.01 6.07 -10.48
CA PHE A 50 12.81 5.79 -9.04
C PHE A 50 14.16 5.64 -8.32
N HIS A 51 14.51 6.62 -7.50
CA HIS A 51 15.75 6.60 -6.70
C HIS A 51 15.53 5.93 -5.34
N ASP A 52 15.84 4.64 -5.22
CA ASP A 52 15.56 3.77 -4.07
C ASP A 52 16.21 4.21 -2.74
N GLN A 53 17.23 5.06 -2.79
CA GLN A 53 17.92 5.58 -1.60
C GLN A 53 17.40 6.97 -1.14
N LYS A 54 16.53 7.62 -1.93
CA LYS A 54 16.01 8.96 -1.65
C LYS A 54 14.78 8.93 -0.72
N TYR A 55 14.02 7.85 -0.78
CA TYR A 55 12.70 7.74 -0.18
C TYR A 55 12.70 6.84 1.05
N ASP A 56 11.88 7.20 2.03
CA ASP A 56 11.68 6.44 3.28
C ASP A 56 10.32 5.72 3.29
N PHE A 57 9.41 6.14 2.41
CA PHE A 57 8.10 5.55 2.20
C PHE A 57 7.69 5.63 0.73
N VAL A 58 6.92 4.66 0.26
CA VAL A 58 6.35 4.67 -1.10
C VAL A 58 4.86 4.37 -1.02
N LEU A 59 4.04 5.21 -1.67
CA LEU A 59 2.64 4.93 -1.98
C LEU A 59 2.50 4.62 -3.47
N PHE A 60 1.78 3.56 -3.79
CA PHE A 60 1.34 3.22 -5.13
C PHE A 60 -0.17 2.96 -5.09
N GLY A 61 -0.96 3.96 -5.48
CA GLY A 61 -2.42 3.93 -5.44
C GLY A 61 -3.05 3.04 -6.53
N GLY A 62 -4.38 3.06 -6.61
CA GLY A 62 -5.14 2.45 -7.71
C GLY A 62 -5.40 3.41 -8.88
N GLY A 63 -5.59 2.85 -10.09
CA GLY A 63 -5.95 3.59 -11.30
C GLY A 63 -7.30 3.14 -11.85
N GLN A 64 -7.61 3.54 -13.08
CA GLN A 64 -8.61 2.83 -13.89
C GLN A 64 -7.88 1.89 -14.87
N ASP A 65 -8.60 0.96 -15.48
CA ASP A 65 -8.03 -0.07 -16.37
C ASP A 65 -7.16 0.50 -17.50
N TYR A 66 -7.46 1.70 -18.02
CA TYR A 66 -6.65 2.34 -19.06
C TYR A 66 -5.33 2.89 -18.51
N GLU A 67 -5.41 3.69 -17.45
CA GLU A 67 -4.24 4.26 -16.77
C GLU A 67 -3.31 3.16 -16.23
N GLU A 68 -3.85 2.07 -15.70
CA GLU A 68 -3.07 0.93 -15.22
C GLU A 68 -2.26 0.26 -16.33
N GLN A 69 -2.80 0.17 -17.56
CA GLN A 69 -2.05 -0.34 -18.71
C GLN A 69 -0.92 0.60 -19.13
N VAL A 70 -1.16 1.92 -19.08
CA VAL A 70 -0.12 2.92 -19.37
C VAL A 70 0.99 2.83 -18.33
N VAL A 71 0.64 2.71 -17.04
CA VAL A 71 1.61 2.52 -15.96
C VAL A 71 2.36 1.20 -16.12
N ALA A 72 1.68 0.10 -16.45
CA ALA A 72 2.32 -1.21 -16.66
C ALA A 72 3.38 -1.21 -17.77
N ALA A 73 3.23 -0.35 -18.79
CA ALA A 73 4.22 -0.21 -19.86
C ALA A 73 5.51 0.51 -19.39
N ASP A 74 5.39 1.46 -18.45
CA ASP A 74 6.52 2.25 -17.93
C ASP A 74 7.18 1.62 -16.69
N LEU A 75 6.39 0.97 -15.82
CA LEU A 75 6.82 0.39 -14.56
C LEU A 75 8.06 -0.54 -14.64
N PRO A 76 8.28 -1.33 -15.72
CA PRO A 76 9.50 -2.11 -15.90
C PRO A 76 10.79 -1.27 -15.80
N THR A 77 10.78 0.00 -16.21
CA THR A 77 11.93 0.92 -16.12
C THR A 77 12.33 1.20 -14.67
N LYS A 78 11.38 1.13 -13.73
CA LYS A 78 11.57 1.36 -12.29
C LYS A 78 11.70 0.06 -11.49
N SER A 79 11.40 -1.10 -12.09
CA SER A 79 11.31 -2.42 -11.44
C SER A 79 12.54 -2.77 -10.61
N ALA A 80 13.75 -2.64 -11.17
CA ALA A 80 14.97 -3.00 -10.47
C ALA A 80 15.19 -2.18 -9.19
N ALA A 81 14.89 -0.88 -9.23
CA ALA A 81 15.03 0.01 -8.08
C ALA A 81 13.94 -0.24 -7.03
N ILE A 82 12.70 -0.46 -7.45
CA ILE A 82 11.59 -0.83 -6.55
C ILE A 82 11.91 -2.14 -5.82
N LYS A 83 12.41 -3.16 -6.53
CA LYS A 83 12.84 -4.43 -5.92
C LYS A 83 13.95 -4.22 -4.89
N ARG A 84 15.00 -3.44 -5.21
CA ARG A 84 16.04 -3.12 -4.24
C ARG A 84 15.49 -2.39 -3.00
N TYR A 85 14.58 -1.44 -3.20
CA TYR A 85 13.93 -0.73 -2.10
C TYR A 85 13.17 -1.67 -1.16
N ILE A 86 12.33 -2.54 -1.73
CA ILE A 86 11.56 -3.55 -0.98
C ILE A 86 12.51 -4.52 -0.24
N GLU A 87 13.52 -5.03 -0.95
CA GLU A 87 14.45 -6.00 -0.37
C GLU A 87 15.31 -5.41 0.76
N ALA A 88 15.59 -4.11 0.71
CA ALA A 88 16.23 -3.33 1.77
C ALA A 88 15.25 -2.84 2.86
N ASP A 89 14.19 -3.61 3.13
CA ASP A 89 13.16 -3.37 4.14
C ASP A 89 12.40 -2.05 3.95
N GLY A 90 12.23 -1.62 2.70
CA GLY A 90 11.50 -0.40 2.33
C GLY A 90 10.02 -0.41 2.68
N PRO A 91 9.53 0.55 3.50
CA PRO A 91 8.10 0.71 3.75
C PRO A 91 7.35 1.08 2.48
N PHE A 92 6.34 0.30 2.13
CA PHE A 92 5.60 0.46 0.88
C PHE A 92 4.11 0.20 1.13
N LEU A 93 3.23 1.03 0.57
CA LEU A 93 1.79 0.77 0.52
C LEU A 93 1.33 0.68 -0.94
N GLY A 94 0.91 -0.51 -1.37
CA GLY A 94 0.22 -0.74 -2.64
C GLY A 94 -1.28 -0.83 -2.41
N VAL A 95 -2.07 -0.08 -3.18
CA VAL A 95 -3.54 -0.08 -3.09
C VAL A 95 -4.14 -0.48 -4.43
N CYS A 96 -5.08 -1.43 -4.42
CA CYS A 96 -5.80 -1.89 -5.60
C CYS A 96 -4.86 -2.20 -6.80
N GLY A 97 -4.90 -1.45 -7.89
CA GLY A 97 -4.00 -1.63 -9.05
C GLY A 97 -2.52 -1.55 -8.70
N GLY A 98 -2.11 -0.62 -7.84
CA GLY A 98 -0.73 -0.53 -7.37
C GLY A 98 -0.28 -1.75 -6.58
N PHE A 99 -1.19 -2.41 -5.84
CA PHE A 99 -0.92 -3.70 -5.22
C PHE A 99 -0.79 -4.81 -6.27
N GLN A 100 -1.70 -4.89 -7.25
CA GLN A 100 -1.69 -5.92 -8.30
C GLN A 100 -0.41 -5.84 -9.16
N LEU A 101 0.00 -4.65 -9.56
CA LEU A 101 1.17 -4.40 -10.41
C LEU A 101 2.50 -4.78 -9.77
N LEU A 102 2.57 -4.90 -8.44
CA LEU A 102 3.77 -5.39 -7.77
C LEU A 102 3.94 -6.92 -7.92
N GLY A 103 2.85 -7.64 -8.16
CA GLY A 103 2.83 -9.09 -8.33
C GLY A 103 3.36 -9.53 -9.68
N GLU A 104 3.13 -10.80 -10.00
CA GLU A 104 3.53 -11.39 -11.29
C GLU A 104 2.70 -10.82 -12.44
N TYR A 105 1.37 -10.83 -12.31
CA TYR A 105 0.43 -10.31 -13.31
C TYR A 105 -0.97 -10.11 -12.72
N PHE A 106 -1.81 -9.39 -13.46
CA PHE A 106 -3.26 -9.41 -13.26
C PHE A 106 -4.03 -9.57 -14.58
N LEU A 107 -5.30 -9.96 -14.48
CA LEU A 107 -6.21 -10.06 -15.61
C LEU A 107 -7.25 -8.93 -15.57
N LEU A 108 -7.43 -8.23 -16.68
CA LEU A 108 -8.51 -7.28 -16.91
C LEU A 108 -9.86 -8.01 -17.05
N ALA A 109 -10.95 -7.23 -17.07
CA ALA A 109 -12.31 -7.77 -17.14
C ALA A 109 -12.54 -8.63 -18.39
N ASP A 110 -11.90 -8.28 -19.50
CA ASP A 110 -11.94 -8.98 -20.79
C ASP A 110 -11.00 -10.19 -20.88
N GLY A 111 -10.21 -10.44 -19.82
CA GLY A 111 -9.21 -11.51 -19.76
C GLY A 111 -7.83 -11.12 -20.29
N THR A 112 -7.63 -9.88 -20.73
CA THR A 112 -6.32 -9.36 -21.11
C THR A 112 -5.36 -9.44 -19.92
N ARG A 113 -4.20 -10.06 -20.13
CA ARG A 113 -3.15 -10.20 -19.11
C ARG A 113 -2.25 -8.97 -19.14
N VAL A 114 -2.09 -8.35 -17.97
CA VAL A 114 -1.18 -7.24 -17.73
C VAL A 114 -0.06 -7.74 -16.82
N GLU A 115 1.18 -7.68 -17.29
CA GLU A 115 2.35 -8.08 -16.48
C GLU A 115 2.61 -7.05 -15.39
N GLY A 116 2.82 -7.53 -14.17
CA GLY A 116 3.38 -6.73 -13.09
C GLY A 116 4.91 -6.73 -13.15
N ILE A 117 5.55 -6.21 -12.11
CA ILE A 117 7.02 -6.22 -12.02
C ILE A 117 7.59 -7.47 -11.36
N SER A 118 6.75 -8.36 -10.83
CA SER A 118 7.18 -9.53 -10.05
C SER A 118 8.14 -9.13 -8.93
N ALA A 119 7.84 -8.02 -8.25
CA ALA A 119 8.52 -7.64 -7.01
C ALA A 119 8.03 -8.51 -5.84
N MET A 120 6.80 -9.00 -5.96
CA MET A 120 6.18 -10.02 -5.12
C MET A 120 5.64 -11.13 -6.03
N ARG A 121 5.23 -12.26 -5.45
CA ARG A 121 4.89 -13.48 -6.18
C ARG A 121 3.38 -13.73 -6.28
N HIS A 122 2.56 -12.87 -5.69
CA HIS A 122 1.12 -12.91 -5.87
C HIS A 122 0.71 -12.65 -7.33
N TYR A 123 -0.47 -13.13 -7.70
CA TYR A 123 -1.09 -12.84 -8.98
C TYR A 123 -2.58 -12.57 -8.78
N THR A 124 -3.21 -11.92 -9.75
CA THR A 124 -4.62 -11.52 -9.65
C THR A 124 -5.41 -12.01 -10.84
N LEU A 125 -6.43 -12.84 -10.60
CA LEU A 125 -7.36 -13.30 -11.63
C LEU A 125 -8.54 -12.33 -11.76
N ASN A 126 -9.20 -12.34 -12.91
CA ASN A 126 -10.43 -11.60 -13.08
C ASN A 126 -11.64 -12.36 -12.49
N GLN A 127 -12.75 -11.65 -12.37
CA GLN A 127 -14.03 -12.19 -11.95
C GLN A 127 -15.11 -11.75 -12.96
N PRO A 128 -15.49 -12.63 -13.91
CA PRO A 128 -16.46 -12.29 -14.94
C PRO A 128 -17.79 -11.85 -14.34
N HIS A 129 -18.28 -10.68 -14.74
CA HIS A 129 -19.58 -10.11 -14.35
C HIS A 129 -19.83 -9.98 -12.84
N ASN A 130 -18.78 -9.88 -12.03
CA ASN A 130 -18.92 -9.68 -10.59
C ASN A 130 -17.82 -8.76 -10.04
N ARG A 131 -18.10 -8.17 -8.87
CA ARG A 131 -17.18 -7.31 -8.14
C ARG A 131 -17.39 -7.52 -6.65
N PHE A 132 -16.31 -7.67 -5.89
CA PHE A 132 -16.39 -7.56 -4.44
C PHE A 132 -16.58 -6.09 -4.07
N THR A 133 -17.75 -5.79 -3.53
CA THR A 133 -18.17 -4.44 -3.17
C THR A 133 -18.87 -4.46 -1.81
N GLY A 134 -18.33 -3.71 -0.84
CA GLY A 134 -18.97 -3.59 0.46
C GLY A 134 -18.04 -3.13 1.57
N ASN A 135 -18.60 -3.00 2.76
CA ASN A 135 -17.80 -2.77 3.96
C ASN A 135 -17.01 -4.03 4.29
N ILE A 136 -15.75 -3.85 4.64
CA ILE A 136 -14.84 -4.92 5.01
C ILE A 136 -14.21 -4.64 6.37
N ARG A 137 -14.03 -5.70 7.15
CA ARG A 137 -13.35 -5.68 8.45
C ARG A 137 -12.41 -6.86 8.52
N ILE A 138 -11.18 -6.59 8.91
CA ILE A 138 -10.15 -7.62 9.08
C ILE A 138 -9.49 -7.50 10.44
N GLN A 139 -8.91 -8.60 10.91
CA GLN A 139 -8.09 -8.63 12.11
C GLN A 139 -6.66 -9.04 11.75
N SER A 140 -5.70 -8.20 12.10
CA SER A 140 -4.29 -8.54 11.94
C SER A 140 -3.91 -9.64 12.94
N GLU A 141 -3.40 -10.76 12.45
CA GLU A 141 -2.98 -11.87 13.31
C GLU A 141 -1.81 -11.48 14.23
N GLU A 142 -0.89 -10.65 13.73
CA GLU A 142 0.30 -10.22 14.46
C GLU A 142 -0.01 -9.27 15.62
N THR A 143 -0.94 -8.33 15.42
CA THR A 143 -1.20 -7.26 16.40
C THR A 143 -2.53 -7.41 17.13
N GLY A 144 -3.40 -8.30 16.66
CA GLY A 144 -4.79 -8.42 17.11
C GLY A 144 -5.67 -7.22 16.75
N GLN A 145 -5.13 -6.20 16.07
CA GLN A 145 -5.84 -4.96 15.74
C GLN A 145 -6.85 -5.20 14.62
N ILE A 146 -7.97 -4.49 14.71
CA ILE A 146 -9.00 -4.49 13.68
C ILE A 146 -8.71 -3.34 12.71
N TYR A 147 -8.82 -3.63 11.42
CA TYR A 147 -8.84 -2.63 10.37
C TYR A 147 -10.20 -2.68 9.65
N VAL A 148 -10.72 -1.52 9.29
CA VAL A 148 -12.01 -1.33 8.63
C VAL A 148 -11.85 -0.53 7.34
N GLY A 149 -12.68 -0.82 6.34
CA GLY A 149 -12.63 -0.12 5.06
C GLY A 149 -13.79 -0.47 4.15
N PHE A 150 -13.66 -0.07 2.89
CA PHE A 150 -14.59 -0.43 1.82
C PHE A 150 -13.81 -1.13 0.71
N GLU A 151 -14.24 -2.32 0.32
CA GLU A 151 -13.66 -3.05 -0.82
C GLU A 151 -14.50 -2.75 -2.07
N ASN A 152 -13.83 -2.54 -3.20
CA ASN A 152 -14.46 -2.34 -4.49
C ASN A 152 -13.45 -2.81 -5.55
N HIS A 153 -13.47 -4.10 -5.89
CA HIS A 153 -12.53 -4.67 -6.88
C HIS A 153 -13.08 -5.91 -7.59
N GLN A 154 -12.72 -6.07 -8.86
CA GLN A 154 -12.99 -7.29 -9.63
C GLN A 154 -11.91 -8.36 -9.44
N GLY A 155 -10.70 -7.92 -9.10
CA GLY A 155 -9.52 -8.77 -9.05
C GLY A 155 -9.61 -9.74 -7.88
N ARG A 156 -9.30 -11.00 -8.13
CA ARG A 156 -9.14 -12.04 -7.12
C ARG A 156 -7.66 -12.33 -6.96
N THR A 157 -7.07 -11.80 -5.90
CA THR A 157 -5.63 -11.96 -5.66
C THR A 157 -5.34 -13.24 -4.89
N PHE A 158 -4.28 -13.93 -5.30
CA PHE A 158 -3.75 -15.12 -4.67
C PHE A 158 -2.31 -14.81 -4.25
N ILE A 159 -2.07 -14.74 -2.94
CA ILE A 159 -0.74 -14.45 -2.37
C ILE A 159 0.12 -15.72 -2.34
N ALA A 160 1.44 -15.57 -2.36
CA ALA A 160 2.37 -16.70 -2.34
C ALA A 160 2.61 -17.23 -0.91
N ASP A 161 3.13 -18.46 -0.79
CA ASP A 161 3.39 -19.12 0.51
C ASP A 161 4.35 -18.34 1.44
N ASN A 162 5.21 -17.49 0.88
CA ASN A 162 6.16 -16.66 1.63
C ASN A 162 5.60 -15.25 1.95
N GLU A 163 4.33 -15.01 1.63
CA GLU A 163 3.57 -13.80 1.92
C GLU A 163 2.46 -14.17 2.92
N ARG A 164 1.94 -13.18 3.64
CA ARG A 164 0.82 -13.37 4.56
C ARG A 164 -0.22 -12.28 4.37
N PRO A 165 -1.50 -12.49 4.70
CA PRO A 165 -2.49 -11.44 4.60
C PRO A 165 -2.20 -10.28 5.59
N LEU A 166 -2.68 -9.09 5.26
CA LEU A 166 -2.72 -7.94 6.17
C LEU A 166 -3.57 -8.25 7.41
N GLY A 167 -4.65 -9.00 7.19
CA GLY A 167 -5.47 -9.57 8.25
C GLY A 167 -6.46 -10.61 7.75
N ASN A 168 -6.98 -11.38 8.70
CA ASN A 168 -8.05 -12.35 8.46
C ASN A 168 -9.39 -11.62 8.36
N VAL A 169 -10.18 -11.97 7.36
CA VAL A 169 -11.48 -11.35 7.09
C VAL A 169 -12.47 -11.74 8.19
N LEU A 170 -13.02 -10.74 8.87
CA LEU A 170 -14.13 -10.89 9.81
C LEU A 170 -15.49 -10.70 9.13
N SER A 171 -15.53 -9.80 8.14
CA SER A 171 -16.69 -9.54 7.28
C SER A 171 -16.22 -8.89 5.98
N GLY A 172 -16.82 -9.24 4.84
CA GLY A 172 -16.36 -8.84 3.49
C GLY A 172 -15.83 -10.04 2.72
N ASN A 173 -15.13 -9.79 1.61
CA ASN A 173 -14.60 -10.82 0.70
C ASN A 173 -13.08 -10.92 0.77
N GLY A 174 -12.38 -9.78 0.92
CA GLY A 174 -10.92 -9.74 0.98
C GLY A 174 -10.29 -10.02 -0.39
N ASN A 175 -9.14 -10.70 -0.41
CA ASN A 175 -8.36 -10.86 -1.63
C ASN A 175 -9.11 -11.54 -2.77
N ASN A 176 -9.87 -12.61 -2.47
CA ASN A 176 -10.46 -13.48 -3.49
C ASN A 176 -11.83 -14.09 -3.12
N GLY A 177 -12.31 -13.88 -1.88
CA GLY A 177 -13.58 -14.43 -1.39
C GLY A 177 -13.54 -15.89 -0.91
N GLU A 178 -12.38 -16.55 -0.94
CA GLU A 178 -12.25 -17.98 -0.56
C GLU A 178 -11.13 -18.25 0.45
N ASP A 179 -10.02 -17.52 0.40
CA ASP A 179 -8.89 -17.73 1.32
C ASP A 179 -9.09 -17.06 2.69
N HIS A 180 -10.15 -16.25 2.84
CA HIS A 180 -10.46 -15.49 4.05
C HIS A 180 -9.34 -14.54 4.54
N GLY A 181 -8.36 -14.24 3.68
CA GLY A 181 -7.34 -13.22 3.90
C GLY A 181 -7.61 -11.95 3.08
N GLU A 182 -7.26 -10.80 3.61
CA GLU A 182 -7.20 -9.55 2.86
C GLU A 182 -5.78 -8.99 2.81
N GLY A 183 -5.45 -8.41 1.67
CA GLY A 183 -4.21 -7.71 1.44
C GLY A 183 -3.00 -8.63 1.48
N LEU A 184 -1.85 -8.02 1.67
CA LEU A 184 -0.58 -8.73 1.82
C LEU A 184 0.31 -7.97 2.81
N ILE A 185 1.18 -8.72 3.49
CA ILE A 185 2.37 -8.20 4.14
C ILE A 185 3.57 -9.04 3.67
N TYR A 186 4.56 -8.37 3.09
CA TYR A 186 5.88 -8.92 2.79
C TYR A 186 6.94 -7.95 3.30
N LYS A 187 7.72 -8.33 4.31
CA LYS A 187 8.60 -7.39 5.04
C LYS A 187 7.81 -6.15 5.50
N ASN A 188 8.18 -4.97 5.01
CA ASN A 188 7.52 -3.69 5.27
C ASN A 188 6.61 -3.23 4.11
N VAL A 189 6.29 -4.12 3.17
CA VAL A 189 5.32 -3.89 2.09
C VAL A 189 3.94 -4.30 2.57
N PHE A 190 2.99 -3.40 2.40
CA PHE A 190 1.57 -3.60 2.70
C PHE A 190 0.80 -3.48 1.38
N GLY A 191 0.06 -4.51 1.00
CA GLY A 191 -0.88 -4.48 -0.12
C GLY A 191 -2.31 -4.55 0.40
N THR A 192 -3.26 -3.85 -0.22
CA THR A 192 -4.66 -3.87 0.22
C THR A 192 -5.62 -3.47 -0.90
N TYR A 193 -6.87 -3.92 -0.77
CA TYR A 193 -8.02 -3.47 -1.56
C TYR A 193 -8.90 -2.43 -0.83
N PHE A 194 -8.51 -1.99 0.36
CA PHE A 194 -9.27 -1.02 1.14
C PHE A 194 -9.23 0.37 0.49
N HIS A 195 -10.39 0.87 0.11
CA HIS A 195 -10.64 2.25 -0.27
C HIS A 195 -11.23 3.05 0.90
N GLY A 196 -11.31 4.38 0.74
CA GLY A 196 -11.76 5.29 1.81
C GLY A 196 -10.63 5.96 2.59
N PRO A 197 -9.47 6.12 1.94
CA PRO A 197 -8.16 5.47 2.16
C PRO A 197 -7.97 4.65 3.44
N ILE A 198 -7.16 3.60 3.35
CA ILE A 198 -6.91 2.70 4.48
C ILE A 198 -6.33 3.42 5.70
N LEU A 199 -5.38 4.34 5.55
CA LEU A 199 -4.70 4.97 6.69
C LEU A 199 -5.53 6.08 7.35
N THR A 200 -6.45 6.71 6.61
CA THR A 200 -7.39 7.66 7.21
C THR A 200 -8.43 6.94 8.05
N ARG A 201 -8.90 5.77 7.60
CA ARG A 201 -9.88 4.96 8.35
C ARG A 201 -9.24 4.22 9.53
N ASN A 202 -7.93 3.96 9.45
CA ASN A 202 -7.21 3.11 10.40
C ASN A 202 -5.97 3.82 10.94
N GLY A 203 -6.15 4.79 11.85
CA GLY A 203 -5.05 5.52 12.48
C GLY A 203 -4.08 4.62 13.25
N ASN A 204 -4.56 3.49 13.77
CA ASN A 204 -3.73 2.44 14.35
C ASN A 204 -2.73 1.85 13.33
N LEU A 205 -3.18 1.59 12.10
CA LEU A 205 -2.29 1.15 11.01
C LEU A 205 -1.38 2.29 10.53
N ALA A 206 -1.89 3.52 10.44
CA ALA A 206 -1.11 4.69 10.07
C ALA A 206 0.07 4.92 11.03
N LEU A 207 -0.18 4.89 12.35
CA LEU A 207 0.86 5.02 13.38
C LEU A 207 1.85 3.84 13.34
N ARG A 208 1.36 2.62 13.07
CA ARG A 208 2.22 1.46 12.87
C ARG A 208 3.18 1.66 11.70
N MET A 209 2.67 2.06 10.54
CA MET A 209 3.50 2.30 9.35
C MET A 209 4.47 3.46 9.58
N LEU A 210 4.02 4.55 10.22
CA LEU A 210 4.87 5.67 10.58
C LEU A 210 6.03 5.24 11.50
N ALA A 211 5.76 4.38 12.49
CA ALA A 211 6.79 3.84 13.37
C ALA A 211 7.82 3.01 12.59
N ILE A 212 7.39 2.20 11.62
CA ILE A 212 8.29 1.43 10.74
C ILE A 212 9.19 2.36 9.92
N ILE A 213 8.61 3.37 9.27
CA ILE A 213 9.33 4.37 8.47
C ILE A 213 10.40 5.07 9.31
N LEU A 214 10.00 5.57 10.48
CA LEU A 214 10.88 6.31 11.37
C LEU A 214 11.99 5.44 11.96
N LYS A 215 11.68 4.21 12.38
CA LYS A 215 12.67 3.27 12.92
C LYS A 215 13.71 2.88 11.88
N ARG A 216 13.32 2.75 10.60
CA ARG A 216 14.27 2.47 9.52
C ARG A 216 15.23 3.64 9.29
N LYS A 217 14.73 4.89 9.32
CA LYS A 217 15.52 6.08 9.03
C LYS A 217 16.37 6.58 10.20
N TYR A 218 15.82 6.52 11.42
CA TYR A 218 16.43 7.02 12.66
C TYR A 218 16.36 5.94 13.75
N PRO A 219 17.14 4.85 13.62
CA PRO A 219 17.05 3.67 14.49
C PRO A 219 17.42 3.93 15.95
N GLU A 220 18.18 4.99 16.24
CA GLU A 220 18.64 5.38 17.56
C GLU A 220 17.58 6.10 18.42
N ILE A 221 16.44 6.45 17.83
CA ILE A 221 15.37 7.20 18.52
C ILE A 221 14.29 6.23 19.02
N ASP A 222 13.86 6.43 20.27
CA ASP A 222 12.70 5.72 20.83
C ASP A 222 11.39 6.28 20.27
N TRP A 223 11.04 5.84 19.06
CA TRP A 223 9.79 6.21 18.40
C TRP A 223 8.56 5.67 19.11
N LYS A 224 8.68 4.57 19.86
CA LYS A 224 7.58 4.03 20.65
C LYS A 224 7.18 5.03 21.75
N ALA A 225 8.15 5.57 22.48
CA ALA A 225 7.88 6.60 23.48
C ALA A 225 7.32 7.90 22.87
N LYS A 226 7.81 8.30 21.69
CA LYS A 226 7.33 9.50 21.00
C LYS A 226 5.92 9.37 20.41
N LEU A 227 5.53 8.19 19.95
CA LEU A 227 4.21 7.92 19.39
C LEU A 227 3.18 7.51 20.45
N ALA A 228 3.60 7.07 21.63
CA ALA A 228 2.71 6.68 22.73
C ALA A 228 1.62 7.72 23.10
N PRO A 229 1.88 9.04 23.10
CA PRO A 229 0.83 10.03 23.40
C PRO A 229 -0.05 10.39 22.19
N VAL A 230 0.21 9.83 21.01
CA VAL A 230 -0.56 10.12 19.79
C VAL A 230 -1.71 9.15 19.69
N GLU A 231 -2.94 9.66 19.81
CA GLU A 231 -4.15 8.85 19.72
C GLU A 231 -4.46 8.47 18.27
N PRO A 232 -4.74 7.19 17.97
CA PRO A 232 -5.17 6.77 16.65
C PRO A 232 -6.60 7.26 16.37
N GLU A 233 -6.76 8.03 15.29
CA GLU A 233 -8.08 8.41 14.79
C GLU A 233 -8.64 7.30 13.89
N SER A 234 -9.96 7.11 13.94
CA SER A 234 -10.68 6.20 13.05
C SER A 234 -11.98 6.88 12.64
N PHE A 235 -12.16 7.09 11.34
CA PHE A 235 -13.33 7.76 10.76
C PHE A 235 -14.30 6.77 10.13
#